data_AF-A0A093QMP7-F1
#
_entry.id   AF-A0A093QMP7-F1
#
_cell.length_a   1.000
_cell.length_b   1.000
_cell.length_c   1.000
_cell.angle_alpha   90.00
_cell.angle_beta   90.00
_cell.angle_gamma   90.00
#
_symmetry.space_group_name_H-M   'P 1'
#
loop_
_entity.id
_entity.type
_entity.pdbx_description
1 polymer ?
#
loop_
_entity_poly.entity_id
_entity_poly.type
_entity_poly.pdbx_seq_one_letter_code
_entity_poly.pdbx_strand_id
1 'polypeptide(L)'
;QAMGNQGPVLIKTPFSLVELQQWKAFVGAYRDNPDKVANYMERAIRTQNPDWCDLEVMMDTLLDSTEKQMVKRAAQSSIELLITGGVLTGKLKDIFPLEDPKWDPNLPEKKEALKRYQDWVVYGFRHGIPKAVNWSKVDEVRQDRNESPTDFLN
;
A
#
# COMPACT_ATOMS: atom_id res chain seq x y z
N GLN A 1 -37.37 2.65 29.10
CA GLN A 1 -36.83 2.77 27.73
C GLN A 1 -35.32 2.88 27.83
N ALA A 2 -34.59 1.87 27.39
CA ALA A 2 -33.13 1.91 27.36
C ALA A 2 -32.69 2.69 26.11
N MET A 3 -32.09 3.86 26.31
CA MET A 3 -31.43 4.61 25.24
C MET A 3 -30.19 3.83 24.82
N GLY A 4 -30.20 3.28 23.61
CA GLY A 4 -29.05 2.61 23.02
C GLY A 4 -27.90 3.60 22.86
N ASN A 5 -26.75 3.25 23.45
CA ASN A 5 -25.48 3.94 23.30
C ASN A 5 -25.00 3.79 21.84
N GLN A 6 -25.58 4.55 20.91
CA GLN A 6 -25.04 4.68 19.57
C GLN A 6 -23.88 5.68 19.67
N GLY A 7 -22.67 5.15 19.71
CA GLY A 7 -21.45 5.95 19.60
C GLY A 7 -21.47 6.80 18.31
N PRO A 8 -20.50 7.72 18.15
CA PRO A 8 -20.49 8.65 17.03
C PRO A 8 -20.58 7.92 15.68
N VAL A 9 -21.60 8.28 14.90
CA VAL A 9 -21.79 7.81 13.52
C VAL A 9 -20.77 8.52 12.63
N LEU A 10 -20.00 7.75 11.84
CA LEU A 10 -19.07 8.33 10.89
C LEU A 10 -19.84 8.89 9.69
N ILE A 11 -19.85 10.21 9.51
CA ILE A 11 -20.35 10.85 8.28
C ILE A 11 -19.18 10.92 7.29
N LYS A 12 -19.31 10.21 6.18
CA LYS A 12 -18.28 10.12 5.13
C LYS A 12 -18.44 11.25 4.11
N THR A 13 -17.35 11.92 3.79
CA THR A 13 -17.25 12.79 2.60
C THR A 13 -16.33 12.12 1.59
N PRO A 14 -16.82 11.71 0.41
CA PRO A 14 -15.96 11.13 -0.62
C PRO A 14 -15.03 12.18 -1.21
N PHE A 15 -13.88 11.74 -1.75
CA PHE A 15 -13.05 12.60 -2.59
C PHE A 15 -13.83 13.03 -3.83
N SER A 16 -13.76 14.32 -4.18
CA SER A 16 -14.25 14.75 -5.48
C SER A 16 -13.29 14.31 -6.58
N LEU A 17 -13.82 14.02 -7.77
CA LEU A 17 -13.01 13.69 -8.93
C LEU A 17 -12.03 14.83 -9.28
N VAL A 18 -12.43 16.08 -9.05
CA VAL A 18 -11.60 17.28 -9.28
C VAL A 18 -10.38 17.27 -8.36
N GLU A 19 -10.56 17.01 -7.07
CA GLU A 19 -9.44 16.94 -6.11
C GLU A 19 -8.46 15.83 -6.49
N LEU A 20 -8.95 14.66 -6.89
CA LEU A 20 -8.07 13.56 -7.31
C LEU A 20 -7.27 13.88 -8.57
N GLN A 21 -7.85 14.60 -9.53
CA GLN A 21 -7.12 15.06 -10.72
C GLN A 21 -6.06 16.11 -10.38
N GLN A 22 -6.38 17.06 -9.48
CA GLN A 22 -5.40 18.03 -8.98
C GLN A 22 -4.24 17.34 -8.25
N TRP A 23 -4.54 16.30 -7.47
CA TRP A 23 -3.53 15.50 -6.82
C TRP A 23 -2.63 14.80 -7.82
N LYS A 24 -3.20 14.15 -8.84
CA LYS A 24 -2.44 13.52 -9.92
C LYS A 24 -1.48 14.51 -10.57
N ALA A 25 -1.98 15.70 -10.92
CA ALA A 25 -1.16 16.76 -11.50
C ALA A 25 -0.03 17.22 -10.55
N PHE A 26 -0.31 17.29 -9.24
CA PHE A 26 0.69 17.70 -8.24
C PHE A 26 1.75 16.62 -7.97
N VAL A 27 1.35 15.36 -7.81
CA VAL A 27 2.29 14.29 -7.46
C VAL A 27 3.15 13.87 -8.65
N GLY A 28 2.60 13.93 -9.87
CA GLY A 28 3.28 13.52 -11.10
C GLY A 28 3.08 12.03 -11.40
N ALA A 29 3.84 11.50 -12.36
CA ALA A 29 3.78 10.09 -12.68
C ALA A 29 4.32 9.23 -11.53
N TYR A 30 3.66 8.11 -11.24
CA TYR A 30 4.04 7.24 -10.12
C TYR A 30 5.48 6.72 -10.26
N ARG A 31 5.87 6.29 -11.45
CA ARG A 31 7.24 5.82 -11.74
C ARG A 31 8.34 6.85 -11.48
N ASP A 32 8.05 8.14 -11.61
CA ASP A 32 9.06 9.19 -11.40
C ASP A 32 9.44 9.30 -9.92
N ASN A 33 8.46 9.12 -9.03
CA ASN A 33 8.70 9.19 -7.58
C ASN A 33 7.63 8.40 -6.78
N PRO A 34 7.80 7.06 -6.66
CA PRO A 34 6.86 6.21 -5.94
C PRO A 34 6.67 6.63 -4.47
N ASP A 35 7.75 7.07 -3.82
CA ASP A 35 7.72 7.51 -2.42
C ASP A 35 6.89 8.78 -2.22
N LYS A 36 6.97 9.75 -3.16
CA LYS A 36 6.12 10.95 -3.12
C LYS A 36 4.65 10.58 -3.22
N VAL A 37 4.27 9.70 -4.16
CA VAL A 37 2.88 9.25 -4.30
C VAL A 37 2.42 8.49 -3.06
N ALA A 38 3.25 7.59 -2.52
CA ALA A 38 2.96 6.85 -1.29
C ALA A 38 2.75 7.77 -0.08
N ASN A 39 3.59 8.81 0.08
CA ASN A 39 3.44 9.78 1.16
C ASN A 39 2.13 10.58 1.06
N TYR A 40 1.66 10.87 -0.17
CA TYR A 40 0.36 11.50 -0.37
C TYR A 40 -0.81 10.55 -0.10
N MET A 41 -0.72 9.29 -0.53
CA MET A 41 -1.69 8.26 -0.19
C MET A 41 -1.83 8.10 1.34
N GLU A 42 -0.71 8.05 2.06
CA GLU A 42 -0.70 7.95 3.51
C GLU A 42 -1.32 9.18 4.19
N ARG A 43 -1.06 10.39 3.66
CA ARG A 43 -1.72 11.62 4.13
C ARG A 43 -3.22 11.57 3.92
N ALA A 44 -3.66 11.14 2.74
CA ALA A 44 -5.06 10.97 2.39
C ALA A 44 -5.77 10.02 3.35
N ILE A 45 -5.13 8.87 3.61
CA ILE A 45 -5.61 7.87 4.56
C ILE A 45 -5.80 8.47 5.95
N ARG A 46 -4.80 9.22 6.43
CA ARG A 46 -4.85 9.84 7.75
C ARG A 46 -5.93 10.93 7.86
N THR A 47 -6.15 11.71 6.82
CA THR A 47 -7.04 12.88 6.88
C THR A 47 -8.49 12.55 6.54
N GLN A 48 -8.73 11.59 5.64
CA GLN A 48 -10.06 11.30 5.10
C GLN A 48 -10.55 9.89 5.45
N ASN A 49 -9.67 9.00 5.93
CA ASN A 49 -9.98 7.60 6.24
C ASN A 49 -10.81 6.90 5.14
N PRO A 50 -10.30 6.88 3.88
CA PRO A 50 -10.99 6.30 2.75
C PRO A 50 -11.27 4.82 2.97
N ASP A 51 -12.44 4.35 2.52
CA ASP A 51 -12.77 2.94 2.53
C ASP A 51 -12.14 2.20 1.32
N TRP A 52 -12.47 0.92 1.17
CA TRP A 52 -11.96 0.10 0.07
C TRP A 52 -12.31 0.70 -1.31
N CYS A 53 -13.55 1.15 -1.50
CA CYS A 53 -14.01 1.70 -2.77
C CYS A 53 -13.30 3.02 -3.10
N ASP A 54 -13.13 3.90 -2.10
CA ASP A 54 -12.38 5.15 -2.29
C ASP A 54 -10.94 4.86 -2.71
N LEU A 55 -10.27 3.91 -2.04
CA LEU A 55 -8.88 3.54 -2.35
C LEU A 55 -8.73 2.96 -3.76
N GLU A 56 -9.71 2.18 -4.24
CA GLU A 56 -9.72 1.72 -5.63
C GLU A 56 -9.82 2.88 -6.62
N VAL A 57 -10.74 3.84 -6.39
CA VAL A 57 -10.88 5.04 -7.24
C VAL A 57 -9.62 5.91 -7.21
N MET A 58 -9.00 6.05 -6.04
CA MET A 58 -7.73 6.76 -5.91
C MET A 58 -6.61 6.05 -6.69
N MET A 59 -6.48 4.73 -6.58
CA MET A 59 -5.52 3.95 -7.36
C MET A 59 -5.77 4.09 -8.86
N ASP A 60 -7.02 4.00 -9.32
CA ASP A 60 -7.39 4.17 -10.73
C ASP A 60 -7.11 5.58 -11.26
N THR A 61 -7.17 6.58 -10.39
CA THR A 61 -6.84 7.95 -10.78
C THR A 61 -5.32 8.14 -10.85
N LEU A 62 -4.59 7.68 -9.84
CA LEU A 62 -3.16 7.97 -9.68
C LEU A 62 -2.26 7.10 -10.56
N LEU A 63 -2.70 5.89 -10.90
CA LEU A 63 -1.88 4.86 -11.55
C LEU A 63 -2.44 4.49 -12.92
N ASP A 64 -1.56 4.06 -13.82
CA ASP A 64 -2.00 3.25 -14.96
C ASP A 64 -2.32 1.80 -14.53
N SER A 65 -2.88 1.01 -15.46
CA SER A 65 -3.28 -0.38 -15.17
C SER A 65 -2.11 -1.30 -14.77
N THR A 66 -0.91 -1.05 -15.32
CA THR A 66 0.30 -1.82 -15.01
C THR A 66 0.83 -1.43 -13.64
N GLU A 67 0.92 -0.14 -13.35
CA GLU A 67 1.32 0.40 -12.06
C GLU A 67 0.38 -0.06 -10.94
N LYS A 68 -0.94 -0.04 -11.17
CA LYS A 68 -1.93 -0.58 -10.22
C LYS A 68 -1.70 -2.07 -9.94
N GLN A 69 -1.43 -2.87 -10.97
CA GLN A 69 -1.10 -4.28 -10.79
C GLN A 69 0.19 -4.49 -10.01
N MET A 70 1.22 -3.68 -10.27
CA MET A 70 2.50 -3.73 -9.55
C MET A 70 2.32 -3.42 -8.06
N VAL A 71 1.58 -2.36 -7.72
CA VAL A 71 1.24 -2.00 -6.35
C VAL A 71 0.50 -3.13 -5.63
N LYS A 72 -0.54 -3.71 -6.25
CA LYS A 72 -1.30 -4.82 -5.68
C LYS A 72 -0.42 -6.07 -5.48
N ARG A 73 0.40 -6.44 -6.48
CA ARG A 73 1.31 -7.60 -6.39
C ARG A 73 2.35 -7.45 -5.30
N ALA A 74 2.91 -6.25 -5.12
CA ALA A 74 3.89 -5.99 -4.06
C ALA A 74 3.27 -6.23 -2.67
N ALA A 75 2.06 -5.74 -2.43
CA ALA A 75 1.33 -6.02 -1.18
C ALA A 75 1.03 -7.51 -1.01
N GLN A 76 0.48 -8.16 -2.04
CA GLN A 76 0.11 -9.58 -1.99
C GLN A 76 1.31 -10.49 -1.71
N SER A 77 2.43 -10.28 -2.41
CA SER A 77 3.65 -11.09 -2.26
C SER A 77 4.21 -10.99 -0.84
N SER A 78 4.22 -9.79 -0.26
CA SER A 78 4.69 -9.60 1.11
C SER A 78 3.75 -10.20 2.15
N ILE A 79 2.43 -10.12 1.95
CA ILE A 79 1.47 -10.81 2.81
C ILE A 79 1.67 -12.32 2.76
N GLU A 80 1.79 -12.90 1.57
CA GLU A 80 2.00 -14.35 1.38
C GLU A 80 3.28 -14.84 2.05
N LEU A 81 4.37 -14.06 1.95
CA LEU A 81 5.62 -14.34 2.63
C LEU A 81 5.45 -14.35 4.15
N LEU A 82 4.76 -13.35 4.71
CA LEU A 82 4.50 -13.27 6.15
C LEU A 82 3.57 -14.37 6.66
N ILE A 83 2.59 -14.80 5.85
CA ILE A 83 1.73 -15.95 6.16
C ILE A 83 2.57 -17.24 6.19
N THR A 84 3.39 -17.45 5.16
CA THR A 84 4.25 -18.64 5.04
C THR A 84 5.28 -18.70 6.17
N GLY A 85 5.81 -17.55 6.59
CA GLY A 85 6.73 -17.41 7.71
C GLY A 85 6.07 -17.49 9.10
N GLY A 86 4.75 -17.66 9.18
CA GLY A 86 4.01 -17.74 10.45
C GLY A 86 3.89 -16.41 11.21
N VAL A 87 4.27 -15.29 10.61
CA VAL A 87 4.19 -13.94 11.21
C VAL A 87 2.76 -13.41 11.14
N LEU A 88 2.06 -13.67 10.03
CA LEU A 88 0.65 -13.35 9.86
C LEU A 88 -0.20 -14.62 9.80
N THR A 89 -1.41 -14.52 10.34
CA THR A 89 -2.42 -15.59 10.28
C THR A 89 -3.59 -15.15 9.41
N GLY A 90 -4.22 -16.11 8.72
CA GLY A 90 -5.36 -15.87 7.84
C GLY A 90 -5.06 -16.19 6.38
N LYS A 91 -5.97 -15.78 5.48
CA LYS A 91 -5.83 -15.96 4.03
C LYS A 91 -5.57 -14.62 3.37
N LEU A 92 -4.75 -14.61 2.33
CA LEU A 92 -4.45 -13.40 1.55
C LEU A 92 -5.71 -12.62 1.18
N LYS A 93 -6.74 -13.30 0.65
CA LYS A 93 -7.99 -12.67 0.21
C LYS A 93 -8.79 -11.97 1.33
N ASP A 94 -8.58 -12.39 2.58
CA ASP A 94 -9.27 -11.80 3.74
C ASP A 94 -8.51 -10.57 4.26
N ILE A 95 -7.18 -10.54 4.06
CA ILE A 95 -6.27 -9.46 4.48
C ILE A 95 -6.19 -8.35 3.41
N PHE A 96 -6.14 -8.75 2.13
CA PHE A 96 -6.05 -7.86 0.98
C PHE A 96 -7.02 -8.29 -0.11
N PRO A 97 -8.33 -8.01 0.07
CA PRO A 97 -9.35 -8.36 -0.91
C PRO A 97 -9.19 -7.54 -2.20
N LEU A 98 -9.34 -8.22 -3.35
CA LEU A 98 -9.34 -7.62 -4.68
C LEU A 98 -10.73 -7.16 -5.15
N GLU A 99 -11.77 -7.60 -4.46
CA GLU A 99 -13.17 -7.23 -4.68
C GLU A 99 -13.71 -6.54 -3.43
N ASP A 100 -14.80 -5.78 -3.57
CA ASP A 100 -15.39 -5.02 -2.46
C ASP A 100 -15.78 -5.96 -1.29
N PRO A 101 -15.10 -5.84 -0.13
CA PRO A 101 -15.37 -6.71 1.01
C PRO A 101 -16.61 -6.27 1.81
N LYS A 102 -17.27 -5.15 1.44
CA LYS A 102 -18.45 -4.58 2.09
C LYS A 102 -18.23 -4.37 3.59
N TRP A 103 -17.06 -3.87 3.96
CA TRP A 103 -16.74 -3.58 5.36
C TRP A 103 -17.62 -2.44 5.89
N ASP A 104 -18.40 -2.74 6.94
CA ASP A 104 -19.17 -1.72 7.65
C ASP A 104 -18.23 -0.92 8.57
N PRO A 105 -18.01 0.39 8.31
CA PRO A 105 -17.10 1.21 9.10
C PRO A 105 -17.60 1.43 10.54
N ASN A 106 -18.83 1.05 10.90
CA ASN A 106 -19.34 1.16 12.27
C ASN A 106 -18.97 -0.05 13.15
N LEU A 107 -18.52 -1.16 12.57
CA LEU A 107 -18.13 -2.36 13.30
C LEU A 107 -16.63 -2.32 13.65
N PRO A 108 -16.23 -2.49 14.94
CA PRO A 108 -14.83 -2.42 15.36
C PRO A 108 -13.90 -3.37 14.58
N GLU A 109 -14.30 -4.63 14.39
CA GLU A 109 -13.51 -5.61 13.63
C GLU A 109 -13.28 -5.18 12.18
N LYS A 110 -14.27 -4.52 11.58
CA LYS A 110 -14.19 -4.04 10.20
C LYS A 110 -13.35 -2.77 10.08
N LYS A 111 -13.33 -1.93 11.13
CA LYS A 111 -12.37 -0.81 11.22
C LYS A 111 -10.93 -1.30 11.22
N GLU A 112 -10.63 -2.36 11.99
CA GLU A 112 -9.28 -2.95 11.99
C GLU A 112 -8.92 -3.57 10.65
N ALA A 113 -9.86 -4.28 10.01
CA ALA A 113 -9.64 -4.84 8.67
C ALA A 113 -9.34 -3.74 7.64
N LEU A 114 -10.13 -2.65 7.65
CA LEU A 114 -9.89 -1.49 6.80
C LEU A 114 -8.52 -0.85 7.07
N LYS A 115 -8.14 -0.70 8.34
CA LYS A 115 -6.84 -0.12 8.70
C LYS A 115 -5.68 -0.96 8.17
N ARG A 116 -5.74 -2.28 8.34
CA ARG A 116 -4.73 -3.21 7.78
C ARG A 116 -4.66 -3.11 6.26
N TYR A 117 -5.81 -3.02 5.59
CA TYR A 117 -5.87 -2.86 4.14
C TYR A 117 -5.23 -1.54 3.67
N GLN A 118 -5.55 -0.42 4.32
CA GLN A 118 -4.93 0.88 4.06
C GLN A 118 -3.40 0.82 4.20
N ASP A 119 -2.89 0.17 5.25
CA ASP A 119 -1.45 0.01 5.47
C ASP A 119 -0.80 -0.84 4.35
N TRP A 120 -1.48 -1.89 3.89
CA TRP A 120 -1.02 -2.70 2.76
C TRP A 120 -1.05 -1.97 1.42
N VAL A 121 -2.04 -1.09 1.19
CA VAL A 121 -2.06 -0.22 0.01
C VAL A 121 -0.84 0.68 0.02
N VAL A 122 -0.55 1.36 1.13
CA VAL A 122 0.65 2.21 1.26
C VAL A 122 1.93 1.40 1.05
N TYR A 123 2.02 0.20 1.63
CA TYR A 123 3.14 -0.71 1.38
C TYR A 123 3.31 -0.99 -0.11
N GLY A 124 2.22 -1.30 -0.81
CA GLY A 124 2.21 -1.53 -2.25
C GLY A 124 2.72 -0.31 -3.04
N PHE A 125 2.29 0.91 -2.70
CA PHE A 125 2.81 2.12 -3.34
C PHE A 125 4.32 2.30 -3.12
N ARG A 126 4.85 1.93 -1.96
CA ARG A 126 6.29 2.05 -1.65
C ARG A 126 7.16 0.99 -2.35
N HIS A 127 6.59 -0.18 -2.65
CA HIS A 127 7.34 -1.35 -3.13
C HIS A 127 6.89 -1.86 -4.51
N GLY A 128 5.92 -1.21 -5.14
CA GLY A 128 5.35 -1.59 -6.43
C GLY A 128 6.34 -1.45 -7.58
N ILE A 129 7.14 -0.38 -7.59
CA ILE A 129 8.24 -0.23 -8.54
C ILE A 129 9.49 -0.89 -7.96
N PRO A 130 10.08 -1.90 -8.63
CA PRO A 130 11.38 -2.41 -8.26
C PRO A 130 12.37 -1.26 -8.30
N LYS A 131 13.02 -0.97 -7.17
CA LYS A 131 14.19 -0.08 -7.20
C LYS A 131 15.17 -0.71 -8.19
N ALA A 132 15.52 0.01 -9.25
CA ALA A 132 16.48 -0.48 -10.22
C ALA A 132 17.70 -0.97 -9.43
N VAL A 133 17.94 -2.29 -9.48
CA VAL A 133 19.20 -2.84 -9.00
C VAL A 133 20.24 -2.13 -9.83
N ASN A 134 21.03 -1.27 -9.20
CA ASN A 134 22.06 -0.56 -9.90
C ASN A 134 23.17 -1.57 -10.23
N TRP A 135 23.01 -2.29 -11.34
CA TRP A 135 23.95 -3.31 -11.79
C TRP A 135 25.37 -2.75 -11.99
N SER A 136 25.51 -1.43 -12.24
CA SER A 136 26.83 -0.79 -12.27
C SER A 136 27.58 -0.87 -10.94
N LYS A 137 26.87 -0.97 -9.80
CA LYS A 137 27.47 -1.23 -8.47
C LYS A 137 27.67 -2.71 -8.17
N VAL A 138 26.99 -3.61 -8.87
CA VAL A 138 27.16 -5.06 -8.70
C VAL A 138 28.46 -5.51 -9.37
N ASP A 139 28.84 -4.89 -10.50
CA ASP A 139 30.14 -5.12 -11.15
C ASP A 139 31.34 -4.53 -10.38
N GLU A 140 31.10 -3.58 -9.47
CA GLU A 140 32.13 -3.00 -8.58
C GLU A 140 32.47 -3.91 -7.39
N VAL A 141 31.60 -4.88 -7.06
CA VAL A 141 31.83 -5.85 -5.99
C VAL A 141 32.57 -7.06 -6.57
N ARG A 142 33.86 -6.86 -6.87
CA ARG A 142 34.81 -7.94 -7.14
C ARG A 142 35.76 -8.05 -5.96
N GLN A 143 35.87 -9.26 -5.42
CA GLN A 143 36.90 -9.61 -4.46
C GLN A 143 38.26 -9.16 -5.02
N ASP A 144 38.97 -8.33 -4.27
CA ASP A 144 40.30 -7.89 -4.68
C ASP A 144 41.24 -9.10 -4.71
N ARG A 145 42.29 -9.07 -5.55
CA ARG A 145 43.26 -10.17 -5.66
C ARG A 145 43.97 -10.48 -4.34
N ASN A 146 44.00 -9.51 -3.43
CA ASN A 146 44.64 -9.63 -2.12
C ASN A 146 43.64 -9.79 -0.97
N GLU A 147 42.34 -9.81 -1.25
CA GLU A 147 41.28 -9.99 -0.25
C GLU A 147 41.01 -11.49 -0.09
N SER A 148 40.92 -12.00 1.15
CA SER A 148 40.55 -13.40 1.35
C SER A 148 39.04 -13.59 1.09
N PRO A 149 38.58 -14.77 0.66
CA PRO A 149 37.15 -15.02 0.44
C PRO A 149 36.31 -14.76 1.70
N THR A 150 36.91 -14.96 2.87
CA THR A 150 36.27 -14.69 4.16
C THR A 150 36.11 -13.18 4.41
N ASP A 151 37.10 -12.37 4.04
CA ASP A 151 37.04 -10.91 4.22
C ASP A 151 36.03 -10.26 3.26
N PHE A 152 35.91 -10.79 2.04
CA PHE A 152 34.92 -10.34 1.06
C PHE A 152 33.46 -10.67 1.47
N LEU A 153 33.26 -11.74 2.24
CA LEU A 153 31.94 -12.22 2.68
C LEU A 153 31.49 -11.67 4.04
N ASN A 154 32.37 -10.95 4.76
CA ASN A 154 32.09 -10.33 6.06
C ASN A 154 31.65 -8.86 5.91
#